data_AF-A0A2B0WWT2-F1
#
_entry.id   AF-A0A2B0WWT2-F1
#
_cell.length_a   1.000
_cell.length_b   1.000
_cell.length_c   1.000
_cell.angle_alpha   90.00
_cell.angle_beta   90.00
_cell.angle_gamma   90.00
#
_symmetry.space_group_name_H-M   'P 1'
#
loop_
_entity.id
_entity.type
_entity.pdbx_description
1 polymer ?
#
loop_
_entity_poly.entity_id
_entity_poly.type
_entity_poly.pdbx_seq_one_letter_code
_entity_poly.pdbx_strand_id
1 'polypeptide(L)'
;MKGNNILSSLCYFSIFFAPFLLPIIVYFVAEDEVKYHAKKAFWSHIFPYAILFGGLAISGIYGLGFNQSDGAGIGMMITYAVFILVGIYYFIWNIVKGIKVLKTA
;
A
#
# COMPACT_ATOMS: atom_id res chain seq x y z
N MET A 1 16.57 -12.12 16.89
CA MET A 1 17.03 -12.50 15.53
C MET A 1 15.95 -13.26 14.76
N LYS A 2 15.58 -14.51 15.11
CA LYS A 2 14.52 -15.25 14.36
C LYS A 2 13.11 -14.64 14.47
N GLY A 3 12.69 -14.28 15.69
CA GLY A 3 11.36 -13.68 15.95
C GLY A 3 11.18 -12.32 15.25
N ASN A 4 12.24 -11.52 15.19
CA ASN A 4 12.26 -10.23 14.49
C ASN A 4 12.00 -10.41 12.99
N ASN A 5 12.58 -11.45 12.37
CA ASN A 5 12.40 -11.73 10.95
C ASN A 5 10.99 -12.28 10.65
N ILE A 6 10.43 -13.11 11.54
CA ILE A 6 9.02 -13.56 11.42
C ILE A 6 8.07 -12.35 11.50
N LEU A 7 8.19 -11.51 12.54
CA LEU A 7 7.32 -10.34 12.72
C LEU A 7 7.49 -9.31 11.58
N SER A 8 8.71 -9.12 11.11
CA SER A 8 9.01 -8.26 9.96
C SER A 8 8.40 -8.81 8.66
N SER A 9 8.44 -10.12 8.44
CA SER A 9 7.82 -10.75 7.27
C SER A 9 6.29 -10.61 7.28
N LEU A 10 5.69 -10.75 8.46
CA LEU A 10 4.25 -10.56 8.66
C LEU A 10 3.81 -9.13 8.35
N CYS A 11 4.66 -8.12 8.58
CA CYS A 11 4.35 -6.75 8.17
C CYS A 11 4.09 -6.67 6.66
N TYR A 12 4.90 -7.34 5.83
CA TYR A 12 4.68 -7.38 4.38
C TYR A 12 3.47 -8.25 3.99
N PHE A 13 3.28 -9.40 4.65
CA PHE A 13 2.13 -10.27 4.39
C PHE A 13 0.80 -9.70 4.89
N SER A 14 0.81 -8.65 5.71
CA SER A 14 -0.40 -7.96 6.13
C SER A 14 -1.24 -7.45 4.95
N ILE A 15 -0.67 -7.34 3.75
CA ILE A 15 -1.42 -7.03 2.52
C ILE A 15 -2.62 -7.96 2.27
N PHE A 16 -2.58 -9.19 2.78
CA PHE A 16 -3.65 -10.18 2.60
C PHE A 16 -4.83 -10.01 3.56
N PHE A 17 -4.65 -9.36 4.71
CA PHE A 17 -5.68 -9.37 5.76
C PHE A 17 -5.83 -8.06 6.54
N ALA A 18 -4.76 -7.28 6.72
CA ALA A 18 -4.78 -6.05 7.50
C ALA A 18 -3.65 -5.08 7.06
N PRO A 19 -3.67 -4.61 5.79
CA PRO A 19 -2.52 -3.93 5.15
C PRO A 19 -1.97 -2.76 5.96
N PHE A 20 -2.81 -2.00 6.65
CA PHE A 20 -2.36 -0.83 7.40
C PHE A 20 -2.20 -1.11 8.89
N LEU A 21 -3.13 -1.89 9.44
CA LEU A 21 -3.26 -2.04 10.89
C LEU A 21 -2.04 -2.74 11.48
N LEU A 22 -1.64 -3.88 10.91
CA LEU A 22 -0.51 -4.64 11.46
C LEU A 22 0.81 -3.86 11.35
N PRO A 23 1.20 -3.30 10.19
CA PRO A 23 2.45 -2.54 10.10
C PRO A 23 2.49 -1.31 11.00
N ILE A 24 1.36 -0.61 11.21
CA ILE A 24 1.29 0.52 12.15
C ILE A 24 1.54 0.04 13.58
N ILE A 25 0.81 -0.98 14.04
CA ILE A 25 0.96 -1.49 15.41
C ILE A 25 2.40 -1.92 15.65
N VAL A 26 2.98 -2.69 14.73
CA VAL A 26 4.36 -3.17 14.85
C VAL A 26 5.37 -2.02 14.84
N TYR A 27 5.15 -0.96 14.05
CA TYR A 27 6.02 0.22 14.02
C TYR A 27 6.14 0.92 15.39
N PHE A 28 5.08 0.90 16.20
CA PHE A 28 5.09 1.54 17.52
C PHE A 28 5.60 0.63 18.65
N VAL A 29 5.50 -0.69 18.50
CA VAL A 29 5.77 -1.64 19.58
C VAL A 29 7.12 -2.36 19.42
N ALA A 30 7.67 -2.45 18.21
CA ALA A 30 8.88 -3.23 17.93
C ALA A 30 10.17 -2.39 17.89
N GLU A 31 11.31 -3.08 18.04
CA GLU A 31 12.67 -2.52 17.95
C GLU A 31 13.06 -2.10 16.52
N ASP A 32 14.17 -1.38 16.39
CA ASP A 32 14.58 -0.65 15.18
C ASP A 32 14.62 -1.49 13.89
N GLU A 33 15.09 -2.74 13.95
CA GLU A 33 15.14 -3.65 12.79
C GLU A 33 13.74 -3.97 12.25
N VAL A 34 12.82 -4.35 13.13
CA VAL A 34 11.45 -4.70 12.76
C VAL A 34 10.68 -3.45 12.36
N LYS A 35 10.92 -2.33 13.04
CA LYS A 35 10.33 -1.02 12.76
C LYS A 35 10.66 -0.54 11.35
N TYR A 36 11.87 -0.79 10.87
CA TYR A 36 12.25 -0.49 9.48
C TYR A 36 11.37 -1.24 8.47
N HIS A 37 11.14 -2.54 8.68
CA HIS A 37 10.30 -3.35 7.82
C HIS A 37 8.81 -2.99 7.92
N ALA A 38 8.33 -2.72 9.13
CA ALA A 38 6.97 -2.24 9.38
C ALA A 38 6.68 -0.93 8.63
N LYS A 39 7.58 0.06 8.72
CA LYS A 39 7.47 1.32 7.98
C LYS A 39 7.43 1.09 6.47
N LYS A 40 8.29 0.20 5.96
CA LYS A 40 8.39 -0.07 4.52
C LYS A 40 7.14 -0.76 3.97
N ALA A 41 6.62 -1.74 4.70
CA ALA A 41 5.37 -2.43 4.35
C ALA A 41 4.18 -1.48 4.42
N PHE A 42 4.14 -0.59 5.42
CA PHE A 42 3.09 0.42 5.51
C PHE A 42 3.03 1.32 4.28
N TRP A 43 4.18 1.86 3.85
CA TRP A 43 4.24 2.73 2.67
C TRP A 43 3.90 2.00 1.38
N SER A 44 4.34 0.76 1.19
CA SER A 44 3.96 -0.02 0.00
C SER A 44 2.47 -0.35 -0.03
N HIS A 45 1.82 -0.47 1.12
CA HIS A 45 0.37 -0.64 1.17
C HIS A 45 -0.37 0.67 0.92
N ILE A 46 0.11 1.80 1.44
CA ILE A 46 -0.58 3.09 1.32
C ILE A 46 -0.52 3.65 -0.10
N PHE A 47 0.60 3.45 -0.79
CA PHE A 47 0.86 4.14 -2.05
C PHE A 47 -0.21 3.90 -3.13
N PRO A 48 -0.69 2.65 -3.38
CA PRO A 48 -1.83 2.44 -4.27
C PRO A 48 -3.09 3.23 -3.87
N TYR A 49 -3.41 3.31 -2.58
CA TYR A 49 -4.61 4.01 -2.10
C TYR A 49 -4.45 5.52 -2.20
N ALA A 50 -3.24 6.05 -2.00
CA ALA A 50 -2.97 7.47 -2.23
C ALA A 50 -3.24 7.85 -3.70
N ILE A 51 -2.87 6.99 -4.65
CA ILE A 51 -3.21 7.17 -6.07
C ILE A 51 -4.73 7.14 -6.27
N LEU A 52 -5.41 6.14 -5.70
CA LEU A 52 -6.86 6.00 -5.85
C LEU A 52 -7.59 7.25 -5.33
N PHE A 53 -7.38 7.63 -4.07
CA PHE A 53 -8.06 8.77 -3.48
C PHE A 53 -7.64 10.09 -4.12
N GLY A 54 -6.37 10.26 -4.46
CA GLY A 54 -5.88 11.45 -5.16
C GLY A 54 -6.50 11.61 -6.55
N GLY A 55 -6.52 10.53 -7.34
CA GLY A 55 -7.09 10.54 -8.69
C GLY A 55 -8.62 10.74 -8.69
N LEU A 56 -9.33 10.13 -7.73
CA LEU A 56 -10.77 10.36 -7.56
C LEU A 56 -11.07 11.80 -7.13
N ALA A 57 -10.28 12.36 -6.21
CA ALA A 57 -10.44 13.76 -5.79
C ALA A 57 -10.22 14.73 -6.95
N ILE A 58 -9.15 14.54 -7.73
CA ILE A 58 -8.85 15.35 -8.92
C ILE A 58 -9.99 15.24 -9.94
N SER A 59 -10.45 14.02 -10.23
CA SER A 59 -11.54 13.79 -11.19
C SER A 59 -12.86 14.41 -10.71
N GLY A 60 -13.16 14.33 -9.42
CA GLY A 60 -14.35 14.93 -8.82
C GLY A 60 -14.31 16.46 -8.85
N ILE A 61 -13.17 17.07 -8.49
CA ILE A 61 -12.96 18.53 -8.61
C ILE A 61 -13.11 18.96 -10.06
N TYR A 62 -12.56 18.19 -11.01
CA TYR A 62 -12.67 18.50 -12.43
C TYR A 62 -14.13 18.49 -12.91
N GLY A 63 -14.88 17.43 -12.58
CA GLY A 63 -16.27 17.28 -13.01
C GLY A 63 -17.20 18.33 -12.40
N LEU A 64 -17.13 18.52 -11.08
CA LEU A 64 -18.01 19.42 -10.34
C LEU A 64 -17.60 20.90 -10.49
N GLY A 65 -16.30 21.18 -10.50
CA GLY A 65 -15.76 22.53 -10.54
C GLY A 65 -15.85 23.18 -11.92
N PHE A 66 -15.77 22.39 -12.99
CA PHE A 66 -15.79 22.88 -14.38
C PHE A 66 -17.02 22.42 -15.18
N ASN A 67 -18.02 21.81 -14.54
CA ASN A 67 -19.21 21.24 -15.18
C ASN A 67 -18.88 20.27 -16.34
N GLN A 68 -17.85 19.46 -16.17
CA GLN A 68 -17.31 18.59 -17.22
C GLN A 68 -17.38 17.11 -16.83
N SER A 69 -18.61 16.58 -16.81
CA SER A 69 -18.91 15.21 -16.37
C SER A 69 -18.16 14.13 -17.16
N ASP A 70 -18.06 14.31 -18.47
CA ASP A 70 -17.46 13.30 -19.36
C ASP A 70 -15.96 13.16 -19.10
N GLY A 71 -15.26 14.28 -18.97
CA GLY A 71 -13.83 14.30 -18.63
C GLY A 71 -13.55 13.74 -17.24
N ALA A 72 -14.43 13.99 -16.27
CA ALA A 72 -14.34 13.38 -14.94
C ALA A 72 -14.51 11.86 -14.99
N GLY A 73 -15.46 11.35 -15.78
CA GLY A 73 -15.66 9.92 -16.00
C GLY A 73 -14.42 9.24 -16.58
N ILE A 74 -13.80 9.85 -17.60
CA ILE A 74 -12.54 9.37 -18.18
C ILE A 74 -11.41 9.39 -17.12
N GLY A 75 -11.29 10.46 -16.34
CA GLY A 75 -10.31 10.58 -15.26
C GLY A 75 -10.45 9.49 -14.19
N MET A 76 -11.69 9.15 -13.81
CA MET A 76 -11.96 8.05 -12.87
C MET A 76 -11.56 6.70 -13.46
N MET A 77 -11.87 6.43 -14.73
CA MET A 77 -11.47 5.19 -15.41
C MET A 77 -9.95 5.03 -15.45
N ILE A 78 -9.22 6.10 -15.79
CA ILE A 78 -7.76 6.12 -15.76
C ILE A 78 -7.24 5.88 -14.33
N THR A 79 -7.84 6.54 -13.33
CA THR A 79 -7.46 6.36 -11.92
C THR A 79 -7.58 4.90 -11.49
N TYR A 80 -8.70 4.23 -11.81
CA TYR A 80 -8.87 2.82 -11.50
C TYR A 80 -7.87 1.91 -12.23
N ALA A 81 -7.61 2.18 -13.52
CA ALA A 81 -6.62 1.41 -14.28
C ALA A 81 -5.22 1.52 -13.65
N VAL A 82 -4.78 2.74 -13.29
CA VAL A 82 -3.49 2.96 -12.63
C VAL A 82 -3.46 2.33 -11.23
N PHE A 83 -4.55 2.47 -10.45
CA PHE A 83 -4.67 1.85 -9.13
C PHE A 83 -4.49 0.33 -9.21
N ILE A 84 -5.14 -0.34 -10.17
CA ILE A 84 -5.02 -1.79 -10.35
C ILE A 84 -3.58 -2.18 -10.72
N LEU A 85 -2.98 -1.49 -11.70
CA LEU A 85 -1.62 -1.80 -12.15
C LEU A 85 -0.57 -1.62 -11.03
N VAL A 86 -0.63 -0.48 -10.34
CA VAL A 86 0.27 -0.18 -9.22
C VAL A 86 -0.03 -1.09 -8.03
N GLY A 87 -1.30 -1.40 -7.79
CA GLY A 87 -1.76 -2.35 -6.78
C GLY A 87 -1.16 -3.74 -6.99
N ILE A 88 -1.22 -4.29 -8.20
CA ILE A 88 -0.60 -5.58 -8.55
C ILE A 88 0.91 -5.54 -8.32
N TYR A 89 1.58 -4.47 -8.77
CA TYR A 89 3.02 -4.31 -8.55
C TYR A 89 3.38 -4.37 -7.06
N TYR A 90 2.73 -3.56 -6.23
CA TYR A 90 3.00 -3.54 -4.79
C TYR A 90 2.54 -4.82 -4.09
N PHE A 91 1.48 -5.47 -4.58
CA PHE A 91 1.05 -6.77 -4.09
C PHE A 91 2.16 -7.82 -4.22
N ILE A 92 2.68 -7.99 -5.43
CA ILE A 92 3.78 -8.93 -5.70
C ILE A 92 5.03 -8.54 -4.91
N TRP A 93 5.35 -7.24 -4.87
CA TRP A 93 6.54 -6.75 -4.14
C TRP A 93 6.49 -7.07 -2.65
N ASN A 94 5.35 -6.89 -2.00
CA ASN A 94 5.18 -7.21 -0.58
C ASN A 94 5.31 -8.73 -0.35
N ILE A 95 4.74 -9.57 -1.21
CA ILE A 95 4.91 -11.04 -1.12
C ILE A 95 6.39 -11.41 -1.24
N VAL A 96 7.08 -10.94 -2.27
CA VAL A 96 8.50 -11.25 -2.51
C VAL A 96 9.37 -10.79 -1.34
N LYS A 97 9.10 -9.61 -0.77
CA LYS A 97 9.84 -9.13 0.40
C LYS A 97 9.53 -9.90 1.66
N GLY A 98 8.27 -10.22 1.91
CA GLY A 98 7.88 -11.07 3.04
C GLY A 98 8.63 -12.40 3.02
N ILE A 99 8.67 -13.07 1.87
CA ILE A 99 9.41 -14.34 1.68
C ILE A 99 10.91 -14.14 1.91
N LYS A 100 11.51 -13.09 1.34
CA LYS A 100 12.96 -12.82 1.51
C LYS A 100 13.33 -12.60 2.98
N VAL A 101 12.56 -11.79 3.70
CA VAL A 101 12.79 -11.51 5.12
C VAL A 101 12.55 -12.75 5.97
N LEU A 102 11.50 -13.53 5.68
CA LEU A 102 11.21 -14.78 6.38
C LEU A 102 12.32 -15.83 6.20
N LYS A 103 12.92 -15.94 5.01
CA LYS A 103 14.02 -16.87 4.74
C LYS A 103 15.30 -16.53 5.52
N THR A 104 15.44 -15.28 5.97
CA THR A 104 16.54 -14.83 6.82
C THR A 104 16.25 -15.03 8.31
N ALA A 105 15.04 -15.48 8.69
CA ALA A 105 14.64 -15.83 10.06
C ALA A 105 15.34 -17.10 10.58
#